data_AF-A0A9E2I9E1-F1
#
_entry.id   AF-A0A9E2I9E1-F1
#
_cell.length_a   1.000
_cell.length_b   1.000
_cell.length_c   1.000
_cell.angle_alpha   90.00
_cell.angle_beta   90.00
_cell.angle_gamma   90.00
#
_symmetry.space_group_name_H-M   'P 1'
#
loop_
_entity.id
_entity.type
_entity.pdbx_description
1 polymer ?
#
loop_
_entity_poly.entity_id
_entity_poly.type
_entity_poly.pdbx_seq_one_letter_code
_entity_poly.pdbx_strand_id
1 'polypeptide(L)'
;MLLETFFPTLPTTGFTWFVHIIALAGAICLAYAVFIEKEYRQDIIRGLGAFALLGYAIFIKNGLFAFAMGILALASLVEFIEIMLGLHQTEKDHMKKYKHMWRTRAKKQ
;
A
#
# COMPACT_ATOMS: atom_id res chain seq x y z
N MET A 1 -3.48 -9.43 38.83
CA MET A 1 -2.94 -8.72 37.65
C MET A 1 -4.02 -8.60 36.57
N LEU A 2 -5.12 -7.90 36.87
CA LEU A 2 -6.21 -7.64 35.90
C LEU A 2 -6.07 -6.26 35.26
N LEU A 3 -5.43 -5.31 35.97
CA LEU A 3 -5.21 -3.93 35.53
C LEU A 3 -3.94 -3.75 34.69
N GLU A 4 -2.94 -4.62 34.81
CA GLU A 4 -1.71 -4.53 34.02
C GLU A 4 -1.95 -4.80 32.52
N THR A 5 -2.98 -5.58 32.18
CA THR A 5 -3.35 -5.86 30.78
C THR A 5 -3.93 -4.64 30.06
N PHE A 6 -4.41 -3.63 30.79
CA PHE A 6 -4.97 -2.41 30.19
C PHE A 6 -3.93 -1.34 29.89
N PHE A 7 -2.72 -1.46 30.45
CA PHE A 7 -1.65 -0.51 30.16
C PHE A 7 -0.83 -1.01 28.96
N PRO A 8 -0.86 -0.29 27.82
CA PRO A 8 -0.02 -0.65 26.70
C PRO A 8 1.45 -0.53 27.12
N THR A 9 2.25 -1.54 26.75
CA THR A 9 3.69 -1.50 26.98
C THR A 9 4.31 -0.40 26.13
N LEU A 10 4.78 0.66 26.77
CA LEU A 10 5.43 1.76 26.07
C LEU A 10 6.86 1.37 25.66
N PRO A 11 7.36 1.90 24.53
CA PRO A 11 8.75 1.75 24.14
C PRO A 11 9.70 2.27 25.24
N THR A 12 10.61 1.43 25.70
CA THR A 12 11.57 1.80 26.75
C THR A 12 12.94 2.19 26.22
N THR A 13 13.26 1.82 24.97
CA THR A 13 14.56 2.12 24.35
C THR A 13 14.41 3.03 23.15
N GLY A 14 15.45 3.82 22.85
CA GLY A 14 15.47 4.71 21.69
C GLY A 14 15.28 3.97 20.36
N PHE A 15 15.83 2.75 20.25
CA PHE A 15 15.61 1.90 19.08
C PHE A 15 14.13 1.48 18.93
N THR A 16 13.48 1.09 20.03
CA THR A 16 12.05 0.77 20.01
C THR A 16 11.21 1.96 19.57
N TRP A 17 11.52 3.17 20.06
CA TRP A 17 10.86 4.41 19.61
C TRP A 17 11.04 4.66 18.12
N PHE A 18 12.28 4.55 17.61
CA PHE A 18 12.58 4.72 16.20
C PHE A 18 11.75 3.79 15.31
N VAL A 19 11.64 2.51 15.69
CA VAL A 19 10.84 1.52 14.97
C VAL A 19 9.35 1.88 14.97
N HIS A 20 8.81 2.36 16.10
CA HIS A 20 7.40 2.79 16.19
C HIS A 20 7.12 4.06 15.37
N ILE A 21 8.06 5.01 15.33
CA ILE A 21 7.94 6.23 14.52
C ILE A 21 7.93 5.89 13.03
N ILE A 22 8.82 4.98 12.59
CA ILE A 22 8.81 4.49 11.20
C ILE A 22 7.50 3.77 10.89
N ALA A 23 7.00 2.94 11.80
CA ALA A 23 5.72 2.26 11.62
C ALA A 23 4.56 3.26 11.46
N LEU A 24 4.54 4.31 12.28
CA LEU A 24 3.54 5.37 12.19
C LEU A 24 3.63 6.11 10.84
N ALA A 25 4.83 6.48 10.41
CA ALA A 25 5.06 7.07 9.10
C ALA A 25 4.59 6.13 7.97
N GLY A 26 4.87 4.83 8.08
CA GLY A 26 4.42 3.81 7.14
C GLY A 26 2.89 3.70 7.07
N ALA A 27 2.21 3.74 8.21
CA ALA A 27 0.75 3.76 8.27
C ALA A 27 0.16 5.01 7.59
N ILE A 28 0.78 6.18 7.81
CA ILE A 28 0.39 7.42 7.13
C ILE A 28 0.60 7.28 5.61
N CYS A 29 1.70 6.69 5.15
CA CYS A 29 1.94 6.43 3.74
C CYS A 29 0.86 5.53 3.13
N LEU A 30 0.50 4.41 3.78
CA LEU A 30 -0.56 3.52 3.30
C LEU A 30 -1.91 4.22 3.23
N ALA A 31 -2.27 5.00 4.25
CA ALA A 31 -3.51 5.76 4.26
C ALA A 31 -3.52 6.83 3.16
N TYR A 32 -2.41 7.55 2.98
CA TYR A 32 -2.27 8.57 1.96
C TYR A 32 -2.33 7.99 0.54
N ALA A 33 -1.79 6.78 0.32
CA ALA A 33 -1.82 6.11 -0.98
C ALA A 33 -3.25 5.94 -1.52
N VAL A 34 -4.28 5.84 -0.65
CA VAL A 34 -5.69 5.73 -1.06
C VAL A 34 -6.17 6.96 -1.85
N PHE A 35 -5.55 8.13 -1.63
CA PHE A 35 -5.98 9.39 -2.25
C PHE A 35 -5.17 9.76 -3.50
N ILE A 36 -4.24 8.91 -3.95
CA ILE A 36 -3.34 9.24 -5.05
C ILE A 36 -3.92 8.73 -6.38
N GLU A 37 -4.32 9.65 -7.25
CA GLU A 37 -4.88 9.29 -8.56
C GLU A 37 -3.84 8.73 -9.56
N LYS A 38 -2.56 9.10 -9.40
CA LYS A 38 -1.51 8.65 -10.32
C LYS A 38 -0.98 7.29 -9.84
N GLU A 39 -1.37 6.22 -10.52
CA GLU A 39 -0.98 4.81 -10.27
C GLU A 39 0.50 4.66 -9.89
N TYR A 40 1.43 5.11 -10.73
CA TYR A 40 2.88 5.06 -10.44
C TYR A 40 3.28 5.66 -9.07
N ARG A 41 2.65 6.78 -8.67
CA ARG A 41 2.94 7.42 -7.38
C ARG A 41 2.27 6.69 -6.23
N GLN A 42 1.07 6.16 -6.47
CA GLN A 42 0.32 5.36 -5.52
C GLN A 42 1.13 4.11 -5.13
N ASP A 43 1.67 3.38 -6.10
CA ASP A 43 2.29 2.08 -5.83
C ASP A 43 3.63 2.22 -5.11
N ILE A 44 4.41 3.26 -5.42
CA ILE A 44 5.62 3.59 -4.65
C ILE A 44 5.28 3.89 -3.19
N ILE A 45 4.27 4.73 -2.96
CA ILE A 45 3.91 5.17 -1.61
C ILE A 45 3.29 4.03 -0.82
N ARG A 46 2.46 3.20 -1.48
CA ARG A 46 1.91 1.97 -0.93
C ARG A 46 3.02 0.99 -0.56
N GLY A 47 3.99 0.77 -1.45
CA GLY A 47 5.13 -0.10 -1.20
C GLY A 47 6.00 0.41 -0.05
N LEU A 48 6.33 1.69 -0.01
CA LEU A 48 7.10 2.30 1.07
C LEU A 48 6.39 2.13 2.43
N GLY A 49 5.07 2.38 2.47
CA GLY A 49 4.26 2.15 3.68
C GLY A 49 4.23 0.68 4.10
N ALA A 50 4.04 -0.23 3.15
CA ALA A 50 4.03 -1.67 3.40
C ALA A 50 5.39 -2.19 3.91
N PHE A 51 6.52 -1.74 3.33
CA PHE A 51 7.85 -2.11 3.80
C PHE A 51 8.15 -1.59 5.22
N ALA A 52 7.76 -0.36 5.53
CA ALA A 52 7.91 0.19 6.87
C ALA A 52 7.10 -0.61 7.92
N LEU A 53 5.86 -0.96 7.61
CA LEU A 53 5.01 -1.77 8.49
C LEU A 53 5.42 -3.24 8.54
N LEU A 54 6.00 -3.78 7.47
CA LEU A 54 6.61 -5.11 7.48
C LEU A 54 7.77 -5.17 8.49
N GLY A 55 8.65 -4.17 8.49
CA GLY A 55 9.73 -4.05 9.47
C GLY A 55 9.20 -4.02 10.91
N TYR A 56 8.13 -3.27 11.13
CA TYR A 56 7.44 -3.25 12.43
C TYR A 56 6.82 -4.60 12.80
N ALA A 57 6.16 -5.27 11.86
CA ALA A 57 5.52 -6.56 12.07
C ALA A 57 6.55 -7.65 12.46
N ILE A 58 7.71 -7.65 11.81
CA ILE A 58 8.84 -8.51 12.16
C ILE A 58 9.38 -8.15 13.56
N PHE A 59 9.51 -6.86 13.88
CA PHE A 59 9.98 -6.40 15.18
C PHE A 59 9.08 -6.87 16.34
N ILE A 60 7.76 -6.80 16.19
CA ILE A 60 6.80 -7.31 17.19
C ILE A 60 6.58 -8.84 17.10
N LYS A 61 7.29 -9.53 16.21
CA LYS A 61 7.19 -10.98 15.94
C LYS A 61 5.77 -11.44 15.59
N ASN A 62 5.00 -10.60 14.90
CA ASN A 62 3.66 -10.93 14.43
C ASN A 62 3.71 -11.49 13.00
N GLY A 63 3.71 -12.82 12.89
CA GLY A 63 3.83 -13.51 11.60
C GLY A 63 2.68 -13.23 10.63
N LEU A 64 1.44 -13.12 11.11
CA LEU A 64 0.29 -12.82 10.25
C LEU A 64 0.39 -11.41 9.67
N PHE A 65 0.73 -10.43 10.51
CA PHE A 65 0.90 -9.06 10.05
C PHE A 65 2.08 -8.92 9.10
N ALA A 66 3.19 -9.61 9.38
CA ALA A 66 4.35 -9.62 8.50
C ALA A 66 4.02 -10.25 7.14
N PHE A 67 3.27 -11.35 7.11
CA PHE A 67 2.84 -11.96 5.87
C PHE A 67 1.92 -11.04 5.05
N ALA A 68 0.95 -10.40 5.69
CA ALA A 68 0.05 -9.45 5.03
C ALA A 68 0.79 -8.25 4.43
N MET A 69 1.70 -7.64 5.20
CA MET A 69 2.52 -6.51 4.72
C MET A 69 3.52 -6.94 3.66
N GLY A 70 4.06 -8.17 3.75
CA GLY A 70 4.94 -8.75 2.74
C GLY A 70 4.24 -8.94 1.39
N ILE A 71 3.02 -9.48 1.39
CA ILE A 71 2.21 -9.59 0.16
C ILE A 71 1.95 -8.21 -0.43
N LEU A 72 1.53 -7.24 0.40
CA LEU A 72 1.23 -5.89 -0.07
C LEU A 72 2.47 -5.20 -0.66
N ALA A 73 3.63 -5.35 -0.01
CA ALA A 73 4.90 -4.82 -0.50
C ALA A 73 5.28 -5.45 -1.84
N LEU A 74 5.20 -6.78 -1.96
CA LEU A 74 5.51 -7.48 -3.20
C LEU A 74 4.54 -7.12 -4.33
N ALA A 75 3.24 -7.05 -4.07
CA ALA A 75 2.24 -6.65 -5.06
C ALA A 75 2.53 -5.24 -5.61
N SER A 76 2.78 -4.28 -4.70
CA SER A 76 3.11 -2.91 -5.09
C SER A 76 4.44 -2.80 -5.85
N LEU A 77 5.42 -3.68 -5.55
CA LEU A 77 6.69 -3.73 -6.26
C LEU A 77 6.52 -4.27 -7.68
N VAL A 78 5.72 -5.32 -7.86
CA VAL A 78 5.43 -5.89 -9.18
C VAL A 78 4.70 -4.86 -10.04
N GLU A 79 3.64 -4.25 -9.52
CA GLU A 79 2.86 -3.20 -10.20
C GLU A 79 3.76 -2.02 -10.60
N PHE A 80 4.62 -1.56 -9.68
CA PHE A 80 5.61 -0.53 -9.95
C PHE A 80 6.58 -0.91 -11.08
N ILE A 81 7.10 -2.15 -11.10
CA ILE A 81 8.01 -2.65 -12.14
C ILE A 81 7.27 -2.74 -13.49
N GLU A 82 6.04 -3.23 -13.53
CA GLU A 82 5.23 -3.30 -14.75
C GLU A 82 5.00 -1.91 -15.36
N ILE A 83 4.74 -0.91 -14.52
CA ILE A 83 4.59 0.48 -14.95
C ILE A 83 5.92 1.03 -15.47
N MET A 84 7.04 0.76 -14.78
CA MET A 84 8.37 1.20 -15.23
C MET A 84 8.76 0.60 -16.58
N LEU A 85 8.41 -0.65 -16.83
CA LEU A 85 8.67 -1.34 -18.10
C LEU A 85 7.70 -0.95 -19.22
N GLY A 86 6.68 -0.12 -18.93
CA GLY A 86 5.67 0.28 -19.89
C GLY A 86 4.79 -0.88 -20.38
N LEU A 87 4.79 -2.00 -19.66
CA LEU A 87 3.99 -3.19 -19.96
C LEU A 87 2.54 -3.02 -19.49
N HIS A 88 2.31 -2.08 -18.57
CA HIS A 88 0.99 -1.76 -18.05
C HIS A 88 0.17 -0.97 -19.09
N GLN A 89 -0.83 -1.63 -19.69
CA GLN A 89 -1.78 -0.98 -20.59
C GLN A 89 -2.61 0.03 -19.78
N THR A 90 -2.31 1.32 -19.93
CA THR A 90 -3.00 2.37 -19.21
C THR A 90 -4.51 2.25 -19.40
N GLU A 91 -5.27 2.16 -18.30
CA GLU A 91 -6.73 2.08 -18.25
C GLU A 91 -7.45 3.14 -19.13
N LYS A 92 -6.75 4.24 -19.46
CA LYS A 92 -7.18 5.24 -20.44
C LYS A 92 -7.61 4.64 -21.79
N ASP A 93 -7.11 3.48 -22.17
CA ASP A 93 -7.56 2.78 -23.39
C ASP A 93 -8.90 2.04 -23.20
N HIS A 94 -9.18 1.54 -21.99
CA HIS A 94 -10.45 0.89 -21.66
C HIS A 94 -11.63 1.89 -21.65
N MET A 95 -11.42 3.11 -21.12
CA MET A 95 -12.43 4.18 -21.16
C MET A 95 -12.72 4.68 -22.58
N LYS A 96 -11.71 4.72 -23.46
CA LYS A 96 -11.91 5.03 -24.89
C LYS A 96 -12.70 3.93 -25.60
N LYS A 97 -12.44 2.66 -25.28
CA LYS A 97 -13.16 1.50 -25.81
C LYS A 97 -14.65 1.54 -25.46
N TYR A 98 -15.00 1.84 -24.21
CA TYR A 98 -16.39 2.00 -23.79
C TYR A 98 -17.08 3.19 -24.48
N LYS A 99 -16.43 4.35 -24.56
CA LYS A 99 -16.98 5.53 -25.24
C LYS A 99 -17.22 5.28 -26.73
N HIS A 100 -16.35 4.51 -27.39
CA HIS A 100 -16.51 4.13 -28.78
C HIS A 100 -17.65 3.12 -28.99
N MET A 101 -17.78 2.11 -28.12
CA MET A 101 -18.89 1.14 -28.18
C MET A 101 -20.26 1.79 -27.95
N TRP A 102 -20.35 2.78 -27.07
CA TRP A 102 -21.62 3.50 -26.83
C TRP A 102 -22.02 4.34 -28.06
N ARG A 103 -21.05 5.02 -28.68
CA ARG A 103 -21.28 5.79 -29.92
C ARG A 103 -21.70 4.94 -31.11
N THR A 104 -21.17 3.73 -31.26
CA THR A 104 -21.53 2.84 -32.38
C THR A 104 -22.90 2.21 -32.21
N ARG A 105 -23.36 1.98 -30.97
CA ARG A 105 -24.76 1.57 -30.70
C ARG A 105 -25.75 2.72 -30.91
N ALA A 106 -25.44 3.92 -30.46
CA ALA A 106 -26.32 5.09 -30.61
C ALA A 106 -26.52 5.55 -32.07
N LYS A 107 -25.60 5.23 -32.98
CA LYS A 107 -25.73 5.50 -34.42
C LYS A 107 -26.50 4.42 -35.21
N LYS A 108 -26.85 3.30 -34.57
CA LYS A 108 -27.55 2.17 -35.21
C LYS A 108 -29.05 2.10 -34.87
N GLN A 109 -29.56 3.05 -34.08
CA GLN A 109 -30.99 3.34 -33.92
C GLN A 109 -31.33 4.60 -34.72
#